data_AF-A0AAD9N8T2-F1
#
_entry.id   AF-A0AAD9N8T2-F1
#
_cell.length_a   1.000
_cell.length_b   1.000
_cell.length_c   1.000
_cell.angle_alpha   90.00
_cell.angle_beta   90.00
_cell.angle_gamma   90.00
#
_symmetry.space_group_name_H-M   'P 1'
#
loop_
_entity.id
_entity.type
_entity.pdbx_description
1 polymer ?
#
loop_
_entity_poly.entity_id
_entity_poly.type
_entity_poly.pdbx_seq_one_letter_code
_entity_poly.pdbx_strand_id
1 'polypeptide(L)'
;MDLTDACLGLLLYLVLLHPASARVDGRSRPGKGSGGRPRYLQMLLDLAGSDPSTALLEYIEYTRPDATNCSSAHLAQFGYTLPDDAYARFSDEESVAVRTANVFNNLFNVARGPAHNVDYNDAFYYSLARATVQGGGGVVYGSAIAFDVGQYSDERRQFCPYVYARDGKYYAKNLEVVSKGKRALNESAACRWFLNQRSADYSQLLWQHKDVCKRQMDSADAARRMNVSTVVTTPRQGQWTQPYVDCDGARAWVVTYSVPFFGCSRLNTLSFK
;
A
#
# COMPACT_ATOMS: atom_id res chain seq x y z
N MET A 1 6.53 16.57 -24.01
CA MET A 1 5.66 15.63 -23.25
C MET A 1 6.60 14.86 -22.33
N ASP A 2 6.89 15.43 -21.16
CA ASP A 2 7.85 14.88 -20.21
C ASP A 2 7.18 13.86 -19.29
N LEU A 3 7.77 12.66 -19.25
CA LEU A 3 7.30 11.43 -18.59
C LEU A 3 8.12 11.14 -17.32
N THR A 4 8.39 12.17 -16.50
CA THR A 4 9.38 12.06 -15.42
C THR A 4 8.86 11.63 -14.04
N ASP A 5 7.55 11.55 -13.77
CA ASP A 5 7.05 11.28 -12.40
C ASP A 5 6.10 10.08 -12.23
N ALA A 6 6.06 9.14 -13.18
CA ALA A 6 5.17 7.98 -13.04
C ALA A 6 5.77 6.89 -12.12
N CYS A 7 5.28 6.83 -10.88
CA CYS A 7 5.34 5.69 -9.97
C CYS A 7 3.93 5.41 -9.44
N LEU A 8 3.18 4.61 -10.21
CA LEU A 8 1.80 4.19 -9.94
C LEU A 8 1.80 3.18 -8.75
N GLY A 9 1.14 3.50 -7.62
CA GLY A 9 1.25 2.77 -6.33
C GLY A 9 0.05 1.93 -5.83
N LEU A 10 0.29 1.05 -4.82
CA LEU A 10 0.02 -0.41 -4.67
C LEU A 10 -0.82 -0.82 -3.43
N LEU A 11 -0.54 -1.95 -2.76
CA LEU A 11 -1.38 -2.62 -1.74
C LEU A 11 -1.07 -2.24 -0.32
N LEU A 12 -2.02 -2.36 0.60
CA LEU A 12 -3.44 -2.62 0.42
C LEU A 12 -4.00 -1.23 0.61
N TYR A 13 -4.22 -0.52 -0.52
CA TYR A 13 -4.49 0.91 -0.48
C TYR A 13 -5.55 1.17 0.59
N LEU A 14 -5.23 2.09 1.46
CA LEU A 14 -6.15 2.52 2.49
C LEU A 14 -6.06 4.00 2.50
N VAL A 15 -6.53 4.58 1.40
CA VAL A 15 -6.47 6.02 1.23
C VAL A 15 -7.70 6.60 1.88
N LEU A 16 -7.50 6.92 3.15
CA LEU A 16 -8.56 7.35 4.04
C LEU A 16 -8.79 8.83 3.84
N LEU A 17 -9.95 9.18 3.28
CA LEU A 17 -10.36 10.56 3.15
C LEU A 17 -10.72 11.10 4.53
N HIS A 18 -10.09 12.22 4.91
CA HIS A 18 -10.66 13.05 5.97
C HIS A 18 -11.94 13.69 5.42
N PRO A 19 -13.11 13.57 6.09
CA PRO A 19 -14.26 14.38 5.73
C PRO A 19 -13.88 15.85 5.87
N ALA A 20 -14.00 16.60 4.78
CA ALA A 20 -13.72 18.03 4.75
C ALA A 20 -14.67 18.76 5.70
N SER A 21 -14.12 19.36 6.76
CA SER A 21 -14.86 20.34 7.54
C SER A 21 -14.88 21.69 6.81
N ALA A 22 -15.95 22.42 7.07
CA ALA A 22 -16.47 23.58 6.39
C ALA A 22 -15.46 24.68 6.01
N ARG A 23 -15.81 25.31 4.88
CA ARG A 23 -15.38 26.62 4.37
C ARG A 23 -15.17 27.62 5.52
N VAL A 24 -13.92 28.01 5.77
CA VAL A 24 -13.59 29.25 6.49
C VAL A 24 -13.00 30.19 5.46
N ASP A 25 -13.79 31.20 5.09
CA ASP A 25 -13.33 32.31 4.28
C ASP A 25 -12.30 33.16 5.05
N GLY A 26 -11.25 33.60 4.34
CA GLY A 26 -10.52 34.81 4.72
C GLY A 26 -9.10 34.65 5.27
N ARG A 27 -8.17 34.05 4.51
CA ARG A 27 -6.77 34.51 4.51
C ARG A 27 -6.22 34.54 3.08
N SER A 28 -5.76 35.71 2.67
CA SER A 28 -5.20 36.01 1.35
C SER A 28 -3.97 35.14 1.07
N ARG A 29 -4.02 34.40 -0.05
CA ARG A 29 -2.90 33.59 -0.56
C ARG A 29 -1.71 34.49 -0.95
N PRO A 30 -0.45 34.15 -0.60
CA PRO A 30 0.72 34.82 -1.16
C PRO A 30 0.82 34.53 -2.66
N GLY A 31 1.12 35.56 -3.46
CA GLY A 31 1.17 35.51 -4.92
C GLY A 31 2.21 34.53 -5.48
N LYS A 32 1.81 33.80 -6.53
CA LYS A 32 2.66 32.89 -7.31
C LYS A 32 3.65 33.69 -8.19
N GLY A 33 4.86 33.88 -7.69
CA GLY A 33 6.06 34.12 -8.52
C GLY A 33 6.84 32.82 -8.69
N SER A 34 7.36 32.55 -9.89
CA SER A 34 8.12 31.33 -10.25
C SER A 34 9.42 31.09 -9.46
N GLY A 35 9.77 31.98 -8.52
CA GLY A 35 10.87 31.81 -7.54
C GLY A 35 10.43 31.60 -6.08
N GLY A 36 9.12 31.46 -5.79
CA GLY A 36 8.59 31.44 -4.40
C GLY A 36 8.47 30.06 -3.73
N ARG A 37 8.35 28.99 -4.50
CA ARG A 37 8.17 27.61 -3.98
C ARG A 37 9.31 27.13 -3.06
N PRO A 38 10.60 27.31 -3.42
CA PRO A 38 11.71 26.88 -2.57
C PRO A 38 11.79 27.68 -1.26
N ARG A 39 11.48 28.99 -1.30
CA ARG A 39 11.54 29.86 -0.12
C ARG A 39 10.47 29.53 0.92
N TYR A 40 9.25 29.26 0.48
CA TYR A 40 8.16 28.92 1.40
C TYR A 40 8.38 27.54 2.05
N LEU A 41 8.86 26.55 1.28
CA LEU A 41 9.22 25.25 1.85
C LEU A 41 10.34 25.37 2.89
N GLN A 42 11.38 26.17 2.62
CA GLN A 42 12.44 26.41 3.59
C GLN A 42 11.91 27.06 4.87
N MET A 43 11.02 28.05 4.75
CA MET A 43 10.37 28.68 5.90
C MET A 43 9.60 27.67 6.76
N LEU A 44 8.90 26.72 6.12
CA LEU A 44 8.19 25.66 6.84
C LEU A 44 9.14 24.65 7.49
N LEU A 45 10.27 24.33 6.87
CA LEU A 45 11.30 23.48 7.48
C LEU A 45 11.91 24.14 8.72
N ASP A 46 12.18 25.45 8.66
CA ASP A 46 12.67 26.22 9.80
C ASP A 46 11.62 26.28 10.93
N LEU A 47 10.35 26.50 10.58
CA LEU A 47 9.23 26.49 11.53
C LEU A 47 9.09 25.11 12.20
N ALA A 48 9.26 24.02 11.45
CA ALA A 48 9.15 22.67 11.97
C ALA A 48 10.17 22.37 13.09
N GLY A 49 11.29 23.11 13.16
CA GLY A 49 12.25 23.00 14.27
C GLY A 49 11.73 23.55 15.60
N SER A 50 10.69 24.39 15.60
CA SER A 50 10.12 25.04 16.78
C SER A 50 8.66 24.67 17.04
N ASP A 51 7.85 24.56 15.98
CA ASP A 51 6.45 24.15 16.00
C ASP A 51 6.17 23.18 14.83
N PRO A 52 6.45 21.88 15.02
CA PRO A 52 6.23 20.86 14.00
C PRO A 52 4.77 20.80 13.53
N SER A 53 3.81 20.92 14.45
CA SER A 53 2.39 20.77 14.16
C SER A 53 1.89 21.88 13.22
N THR A 54 2.24 23.13 13.53
CA THR A 54 1.85 24.26 12.67
C THR A 54 2.53 24.18 11.30
N ALA A 55 3.82 23.83 11.25
CA ALA A 55 4.53 23.67 9.97
C ALA A 55 3.89 22.59 9.08
N LEU A 56 3.51 21.45 9.65
CA LEU A 56 2.87 20.36 8.92
C LEU A 56 1.48 20.75 8.42
N LEU A 57 0.65 21.41 9.24
CA LEU A 57 -0.69 21.84 8.83
C LEU A 57 -0.64 22.89 7.71
N GLU A 58 0.26 23.88 7.83
CA GLU A 58 0.50 24.87 6.78
C GLU A 58 0.99 24.20 5.49
N TYR A 59 1.86 23.18 5.60
CA TYR A 59 2.31 22.42 4.44
C TYR A 59 1.18 21.65 3.76
N ILE A 60 0.32 21.00 4.54
CA ILE A 60 -0.85 20.25 4.03
C ILE A 60 -1.78 21.19 3.27
N GLU A 61 -2.08 22.37 3.82
CA GLU A 61 -2.93 23.36 3.17
C GLU A 61 -2.27 23.95 1.91
N TYR A 62 -0.97 24.20 1.95
CA TYR A 62 -0.22 24.72 0.81
C TYR A 62 -0.14 23.74 -0.36
N THR A 63 0.00 22.45 -0.06
CA THR A 63 0.12 21.37 -1.07
C THR A 63 -1.19 20.66 -1.36
N ARG A 64 -2.30 21.21 -0.86
CA ARG A 64 -3.62 20.66 -1.07
C ARG A 64 -3.88 20.50 -2.59
N PRO A 65 -4.07 19.26 -3.07
CA PRO A 65 -4.31 19.03 -4.48
C PRO A 65 -5.60 19.71 -4.93
N ASP A 66 -5.57 20.33 -6.11
CA ASP A 66 -6.74 20.94 -6.75
C ASP A 66 -7.20 20.13 -7.98
N ALA A 67 -8.34 20.48 -8.57
CA ALA A 67 -8.92 19.74 -9.70
C ALA A 67 -8.00 19.67 -10.93
N THR A 68 -7.08 20.62 -11.09
CA THR A 68 -6.23 20.81 -12.27
C THR A 68 -4.74 20.64 -12.00
N ASN A 69 -4.27 21.00 -10.81
CA ASN A 69 -2.89 20.94 -10.37
C ASN A 69 -2.79 20.00 -9.19
N CYS A 70 -2.09 18.90 -9.39
CA CYS A 70 -1.62 18.05 -8.30
C CYS A 70 -0.10 18.02 -8.34
N SER A 71 0.53 18.24 -7.21
CA SER A 71 1.98 18.13 -7.05
C SER A 71 2.27 17.16 -5.91
N SER A 72 3.21 16.25 -6.15
CA SER A 72 3.69 15.31 -5.14
C SER A 72 4.18 16.06 -3.90
N ALA A 73 3.69 15.63 -2.74
CA ALA A 73 4.08 16.14 -1.43
C ALA A 73 4.09 14.97 -0.44
N HIS A 74 4.95 15.01 0.56
CA HIS A 74 5.06 13.96 1.57
C HIS A 74 5.57 14.54 2.88
N LEU A 75 5.03 14.08 4.01
CA LEU A 75 5.42 14.63 5.32
C LEU A 75 6.81 14.18 5.78
N ALA A 76 7.33 13.09 5.21
CA ALA A 76 8.64 12.56 5.60
C ALA A 76 9.81 13.56 5.38
N GLN A 77 9.64 14.57 4.53
CA GLN A 77 10.64 15.61 4.30
C GLN A 77 10.90 16.51 5.53
N PHE A 78 9.96 16.54 6.49
CA PHE A 78 10.10 17.30 7.73
C PHE A 78 10.83 16.53 8.84
N GLY A 79 11.29 15.30 8.57
CA GLY A 79 11.92 14.44 9.59
C GLY A 79 10.96 14.00 10.70
N TYR A 80 9.67 14.31 10.57
CA TYR A 80 8.63 13.96 11.52
C TYR A 80 7.93 12.68 11.07
N THR A 81 7.76 11.75 12.01
CA THR A 81 7.05 10.48 11.81
C THR A 81 5.82 10.52 12.67
N LEU A 82 4.63 10.39 12.05
CA LEU A 82 3.40 10.23 12.82
C LEU A 82 3.49 8.99 13.74
N PRO A 83 3.09 9.11 15.02
CA PRO A 83 3.06 7.97 15.93
C PRO A 83 1.97 6.97 15.54
N ASP A 84 2.11 5.70 15.96
CA ASP A 84 1.22 4.62 15.54
C ASP A 84 -0.26 4.85 15.92
N ASP A 85 -0.50 5.53 17.04
CA ASP A 85 -1.84 5.91 17.51
C ASP A 85 -2.54 6.90 16.56
N ALA A 86 -1.79 7.68 15.77
CA ALA A 86 -2.36 8.52 14.73
C ALA A 86 -3.12 7.71 13.66
N TYR A 87 -2.80 6.43 13.51
CA TYR A 87 -3.45 5.50 12.58
C TYR A 87 -4.54 4.64 13.23
N ALA A 88 -4.74 4.71 14.55
CA ALA A 88 -5.68 3.85 15.27
C ALA A 88 -7.12 3.98 14.77
N ARG A 89 -7.48 5.17 14.26
CA ARG A 89 -8.78 5.44 13.61
C ARG A 89 -9.04 4.63 12.33
N PHE A 90 -8.03 3.90 11.84
CA PHE A 90 -8.07 3.11 10.61
C PHE A 90 -7.89 1.61 10.87
N SER A 91 -8.07 1.19 12.12
CA SER A 91 -7.86 -0.20 12.56
C SER A 91 -8.82 -1.19 11.90
N ASP A 92 -10.05 -0.77 11.60
CA ASP A 92 -11.02 -1.61 10.90
C ASP A 92 -10.53 -1.93 9.49
N GLU A 93 -10.07 -0.93 8.75
CA GLU A 93 -9.60 -1.14 7.41
C GLU A 93 -8.23 -1.84 7.37
N GLU A 94 -7.35 -1.53 8.34
CA GLU A 94 -6.15 -2.32 8.59
C GLU A 94 -6.48 -3.81 8.69
N SER A 95 -7.55 -4.15 9.43
CA SER A 95 -8.00 -5.53 9.58
C SER A 95 -8.47 -6.14 8.26
N VAL A 96 -9.10 -5.38 7.37
CA VAL A 96 -9.46 -5.84 6.02
C VAL A 96 -8.19 -6.21 5.27
N ALA A 97 -7.13 -5.41 5.40
CA ALA A 97 -5.86 -5.68 4.75
C ALA A 97 -5.21 -6.99 5.21
N VAL A 98 -5.13 -7.16 6.52
CA VAL A 98 -4.56 -8.34 7.17
C VAL A 98 -5.37 -9.59 6.81
N ARG A 99 -6.70 -9.50 6.76
CA ARG A 99 -7.57 -10.61 6.35
C ARG A 99 -7.30 -11.03 4.91
N THR A 100 -7.22 -10.06 3.99
CA THR A 100 -6.88 -10.32 2.58
C THR A 100 -5.49 -10.96 2.44
N ALA A 101 -4.48 -10.48 3.17
CA ALA A 101 -3.15 -11.09 3.18
C ALA A 101 -3.18 -12.55 3.67
N ASN A 102 -3.96 -12.84 4.71
CA ASN A 102 -4.11 -14.21 5.20
C ASN A 102 -4.92 -15.12 4.26
N VAL A 103 -5.87 -14.57 3.48
CA VAL A 103 -6.47 -15.32 2.36
C VAL A 103 -5.38 -15.75 1.37
N PHE A 104 -4.44 -14.87 1.03
CA PHE A 104 -3.31 -15.24 0.17
C PHE A 104 -2.33 -16.22 0.79
N ASN A 105 -2.03 -16.08 2.08
CA ASN A 105 -1.18 -17.04 2.80
C ASN A 105 -1.76 -18.46 2.66
N ASN A 106 -3.08 -18.61 2.76
CA ASN A 106 -3.75 -19.89 2.53
C ASN A 106 -3.73 -20.31 1.04
N LEU A 107 -4.01 -19.37 0.14
CA LEU A 107 -4.04 -19.61 -1.31
C LEU A 107 -2.72 -20.19 -1.82
N PHE A 108 -1.60 -19.58 -1.40
CA PHE A 108 -0.25 -19.95 -1.82
C PHE A 108 0.39 -21.03 -0.94
N ASN A 109 -0.31 -21.54 0.06
CA ASN A 109 0.10 -22.73 0.81
C ASN A 109 -0.38 -24.03 0.12
N VAL A 110 -1.62 -24.05 -0.39
CA VAL A 110 -2.27 -25.25 -0.97
C VAL A 110 -1.88 -25.51 -2.44
N ALA A 111 -1.32 -24.51 -3.13
CA ALA A 111 -0.97 -24.53 -4.55
C ALA A 111 0.25 -25.41 -4.92
N ARG A 112 0.27 -26.68 -4.49
CA ARG A 112 1.27 -27.68 -4.86
C ARG A 112 0.68 -28.79 -5.72
N GLY A 113 0.96 -28.74 -7.01
CA GLY A 113 0.75 -29.85 -7.93
C GLY A 113 1.32 -29.52 -9.32
N PRO A 114 1.51 -30.51 -10.20
CA PRO A 114 1.91 -30.28 -11.60
C PRO A 114 0.89 -29.43 -12.38
N ALA A 115 -0.31 -29.22 -11.83
CA ALA A 115 -1.16 -28.07 -12.13
C ALA A 115 -0.59 -26.81 -11.44
N HIS A 116 0.57 -26.34 -11.89
CA HIS A 116 1.20 -25.11 -11.41
C HIS A 116 0.42 -23.84 -11.80
N ASN A 117 -0.68 -24.01 -12.54
CA ASN A 117 -1.70 -23.00 -12.74
C ASN A 117 -2.74 -23.22 -11.66
N VAL A 118 -2.58 -22.54 -10.53
CA VAL A 118 -3.80 -22.22 -9.79
C VAL A 118 -4.65 -21.40 -10.77
N ASP A 119 -5.87 -21.84 -11.09
CA ASP A 119 -6.78 -21.27 -12.10
C ASP A 119 -7.25 -19.82 -11.80
N TYR A 120 -6.45 -19.06 -11.07
CA TYR A 120 -6.68 -17.66 -10.78
C TYR A 120 -5.99 -16.81 -11.83
N ASN A 121 -6.77 -16.41 -12.82
CA ASN A 121 -6.37 -15.43 -13.81
C ASN A 121 -6.31 -14.01 -13.20
N ASP A 122 -5.85 -13.04 -13.99
CA ASP A 122 -5.79 -11.63 -13.58
C ASP A 122 -7.10 -11.14 -12.93
N ALA A 123 -8.26 -11.58 -13.45
CA ALA A 123 -9.57 -11.15 -12.98
C ALA A 123 -9.87 -11.59 -11.54
N PHE A 124 -9.35 -12.73 -11.10
CA PHE A 124 -9.45 -13.15 -9.69
C PHE A 124 -8.79 -12.13 -8.76
N TYR A 125 -7.55 -11.73 -9.05
CA TYR A 125 -6.82 -10.79 -8.22
C TYR A 125 -7.43 -9.39 -8.28
N TYR A 126 -7.85 -8.91 -9.46
CA TYR A 126 -8.60 -7.66 -9.54
C TYR A 126 -9.90 -7.71 -8.72
N SER A 127 -10.59 -8.85 -8.70
CA SER A 127 -11.80 -9.01 -7.91
C SER A 127 -11.52 -8.96 -6.41
N LEU A 128 -10.42 -9.54 -5.94
CA LEU A 128 -10.06 -9.48 -4.52
C LEU A 128 -9.56 -8.10 -4.09
N ALA A 129 -8.79 -7.41 -4.95
CA ALA A 129 -8.46 -6.00 -4.73
C ALA A 129 -9.73 -5.16 -4.65
N ARG A 130 -10.69 -5.35 -5.56
CA ARG A 130 -11.99 -4.66 -5.50
C ARG A 130 -12.77 -4.96 -4.22
N ALA A 131 -12.84 -6.23 -3.81
CA ALA A 131 -13.54 -6.65 -2.60
C ALA A 131 -12.94 -5.97 -1.36
N THR A 132 -11.63 -5.78 -1.35
CA THR A 132 -10.92 -5.04 -0.30
C THR A 132 -11.34 -3.57 -0.26
N VAL A 133 -11.45 -2.89 -1.41
CA VAL A 133 -11.98 -1.51 -1.49
C VAL A 133 -13.41 -1.45 -0.98
N GLN A 134 -14.24 -2.40 -1.37
CA GLN A 134 -15.65 -2.47 -0.96
C GLN A 134 -15.83 -2.77 0.53
N GLY A 135 -14.97 -3.63 1.10
CA GLY A 135 -14.99 -4.00 2.52
C GLY A 135 -14.53 -2.87 3.45
N GLY A 136 -13.85 -1.86 2.92
CA GLY A 136 -13.29 -0.74 3.67
C GLY A 136 -14.25 0.39 4.04
N GLY A 137 -15.55 0.13 4.13
CA GLY A 137 -16.54 1.09 4.64
C GLY A 137 -16.67 2.41 3.89
N GLY A 138 -16.15 2.51 2.66
CA GLY A 138 -16.08 3.76 1.90
C GLY A 138 -14.91 4.68 2.27
N VAL A 139 -14.10 4.29 3.26
CA VAL A 139 -12.88 5.02 3.65
C VAL A 139 -11.68 4.53 2.84
N VAL A 140 -11.70 3.29 2.38
CA VAL A 140 -10.70 2.77 1.43
C VAL A 140 -10.94 3.34 0.03
N TYR A 141 -10.05 4.21 -0.45
CA TYR A 141 -10.13 4.68 -1.84
C TYR A 141 -9.58 3.68 -2.88
N GLY A 142 -8.65 2.77 -2.54
CA GLY A 142 -8.15 1.79 -3.50
C GLY A 142 -7.66 0.50 -2.86
N SER A 143 -7.11 -0.44 -3.61
CA SER A 143 -6.39 -1.61 -3.12
C SER A 143 -5.63 -2.18 -4.28
N ALA A 144 -4.45 -2.76 -4.06
CA ALA A 144 -3.85 -3.60 -5.09
C ALA A 144 -3.86 -5.10 -4.68
N ILE A 145 -3.19 -6.02 -5.42
CA ILE A 145 -2.33 -7.18 -4.99
C ILE A 145 -0.97 -7.10 -5.69
N ALA A 146 0.16 -7.42 -5.05
CA ALA A 146 1.48 -7.05 -5.57
C ALA A 146 2.46 -8.13 -5.25
N PHE A 147 3.06 -8.60 -6.32
CA PHE A 147 3.98 -9.69 -6.30
C PHE A 147 5.39 -9.16 -6.44
N ASP A 148 6.34 -9.78 -5.76
CA ASP A 148 7.74 -9.60 -6.09
C ASP A 148 8.01 -10.13 -7.51
N VAL A 149 9.15 -9.70 -8.06
CA VAL A 149 9.61 -10.05 -9.40
C VAL A 149 9.53 -11.57 -9.60
N GLY A 150 8.74 -12.00 -10.57
CA GLY A 150 8.60 -13.40 -10.95
C GLY A 150 7.84 -14.27 -9.94
N GLN A 151 7.17 -13.68 -8.94
CA GLN A 151 6.36 -14.44 -7.99
C GLN A 151 4.91 -14.63 -8.43
N TYR A 152 4.46 -13.92 -9.48
CA TYR A 152 3.11 -14.05 -10.04
C TYR A 152 2.99 -15.21 -11.05
N SER A 153 3.67 -15.09 -12.19
CA SER A 153 3.68 -16.11 -13.24
C SER A 153 4.99 -16.08 -14.04
N ASP A 154 5.29 -17.19 -14.72
CA ASP A 154 6.49 -17.31 -15.56
C ASP A 154 6.43 -16.37 -16.78
N GLU A 155 5.24 -16.12 -17.32
CA GLU A 155 5.02 -15.24 -18.48
C GLU A 155 5.02 -13.75 -18.10
N ARG A 156 4.50 -13.43 -16.92
CA ARG A 156 4.42 -12.06 -16.41
C ARG A 156 5.26 -11.91 -15.15
N ARG A 157 6.50 -11.46 -15.37
CA ARG A 157 7.47 -11.15 -14.30
C ARG A 157 7.01 -10.09 -13.30
N GLN A 158 6.01 -9.29 -13.64
CA GLN A 158 5.58 -8.15 -12.84
C GLN A 158 4.06 -8.04 -12.85
N PHE A 159 3.47 -8.13 -11.67
CA PHE A 159 2.03 -8.02 -11.54
C PHE A 159 1.69 -7.34 -10.25
N CYS A 160 0.93 -6.26 -10.38
CA CYS A 160 0.31 -5.60 -9.27
C CYS A 160 -1.08 -5.07 -9.65
N PRO A 161 -2.12 -5.91 -9.67
CA PRO A 161 -3.49 -5.47 -9.95
C PRO A 161 -3.93 -4.45 -8.92
N TYR A 162 -4.34 -3.27 -9.35
CA TYR A 162 -4.84 -2.19 -8.51
C TYR A 162 -6.24 -1.79 -8.92
N VAL A 163 -7.09 -1.59 -7.91
CA VAL A 163 -8.46 -1.16 -8.04
C VAL A 163 -8.67 0.07 -7.19
N TYR A 164 -9.41 1.05 -7.70
CA TYR A 164 -9.74 2.25 -6.94
C TYR A 164 -11.15 2.75 -7.23
N ALA A 165 -11.75 3.42 -6.25
CA ALA A 165 -13.07 4.00 -6.31
C ALA A 165 -12.97 5.49 -6.67
N ARG A 166 -13.69 5.92 -7.70
CA ARG A 166 -13.83 7.33 -8.07
C ARG A 166 -15.22 7.56 -8.64
N ASP A 167 -15.90 8.62 -8.20
CA ASP A 167 -17.23 9.01 -8.69
C ASP A 167 -18.26 7.86 -8.67
N GLY A 168 -18.24 7.04 -7.60
CA GLY A 168 -19.12 5.88 -7.44
C GLY A 168 -18.82 4.69 -8.35
N LYS A 169 -17.72 4.72 -9.10
CA LYS A 169 -17.26 3.65 -10.00
C LYS A 169 -15.93 3.07 -9.55
N TYR A 170 -15.68 1.82 -9.95
CA TYR A 170 -14.41 1.14 -9.71
C TYR A 170 -13.59 1.09 -11.00
N TYR A 171 -12.32 1.44 -10.89
CA TYR A 171 -11.36 1.42 -11.98
C TYR A 171 -10.22 0.48 -11.63
N ALA A 172 -9.65 -0.17 -12.64
CA ALA A 172 -8.58 -1.15 -12.46
C ALA A 172 -7.39 -0.85 -13.38
N LYS A 173 -6.17 -1.07 -12.88
CA LYS A 173 -4.91 -1.01 -13.66
C LYS A 173 -3.86 -1.94 -13.07
N ASN A 174 -2.95 -2.45 -13.89
CA ASN A 174 -1.76 -3.14 -13.40
C ASN A 174 -0.72 -2.08 -13.07
N LEU A 175 -0.30 -2.01 -11.82
CA LEU A 175 0.75 -1.10 -11.41
C LEU A 175 2.07 -1.75 -11.74
N GLU A 176 2.78 -1.19 -12.69
CA GLU A 176 4.13 -1.64 -12.99
C GLU A 176 5.13 -1.11 -11.95
N VAL A 177 4.88 -1.38 -10.67
CA VAL A 177 5.70 -0.94 -9.53
C VAL A 177 7.15 -1.37 -9.69
N VAL A 178 7.38 -2.42 -10.49
CA VAL A 178 8.64 -3.11 -10.64
C VAL A 178 9.35 -2.73 -11.96
N SER A 179 8.74 -1.97 -12.89
CA SER A 179 9.21 -1.90 -14.30
C SER A 179 10.34 -0.93 -14.61
N LYS A 180 10.71 0.02 -13.73
CA LYS A 180 11.78 0.97 -14.05
C LYS A 180 13.12 0.68 -13.37
N GLY A 181 13.50 -0.60 -13.29
CA GLY A 181 14.83 -1.06 -12.88
C GLY A 181 15.33 -0.48 -11.54
N LYS A 182 16.63 -0.65 -11.25
CA LYS A 182 17.28 -0.11 -10.04
C LYS A 182 17.23 1.43 -9.90
N ARG A 183 16.67 2.17 -10.87
CA ARG A 183 16.73 3.64 -10.92
C ARG A 183 15.42 4.35 -10.55
N ALA A 184 14.24 3.77 -10.76
CA ALA A 184 12.99 4.39 -10.31
C ALA A 184 12.56 3.97 -8.90
N LEU A 185 13.14 2.89 -8.38
CA LEU A 185 12.80 2.35 -7.06
C LEU A 185 13.42 3.15 -5.91
N ASN A 186 14.29 4.13 -6.16
CA ASN A 186 15.08 4.72 -5.07
C ASN A 186 14.47 5.95 -4.40
N GLU A 187 13.47 6.65 -4.96
CA GLU A 187 13.13 7.99 -4.41
C GLU A 187 11.65 8.40 -4.46
N SER A 188 10.74 7.64 -5.08
CA SER A 188 9.33 8.01 -5.07
C SER A 188 8.64 7.59 -3.77
N ALA A 189 8.13 8.57 -3.01
CA ALA A 189 7.31 8.32 -1.82
C ALA A 189 6.14 7.35 -2.12
N ALA A 190 5.65 7.39 -3.36
CA ALA A 190 4.54 6.59 -3.86
C ALA A 190 4.82 5.07 -3.95
N CYS A 191 6.08 4.60 -3.92
CA CYS A 191 6.42 3.16 -3.93
C CYS A 191 6.96 2.62 -2.60
N ARG A 192 7.10 3.49 -1.59
CA ARG A 192 7.70 3.12 -0.30
C ARG A 192 6.95 2.01 0.42
N TRP A 193 5.62 1.91 0.29
CA TRP A 193 4.83 0.89 1.00
C TRP A 193 5.27 -0.55 0.68
N PHE A 194 5.89 -0.86 -0.47
CA PHE A 194 6.36 -2.23 -0.79
C PHE A 194 7.83 -2.36 -0.70
N LEU A 195 8.58 -1.32 -1.00
CA LEU A 195 10.01 -1.34 -0.75
C LEU A 195 10.26 -1.62 0.73
N ASN A 196 9.47 -1.01 1.62
CA ASN A 196 9.60 -1.28 3.04
C ASN A 196 9.23 -2.72 3.39
N GLN A 197 8.18 -3.31 2.79
CA GLN A 197 7.81 -4.71 3.04
C GLN A 197 8.82 -5.69 2.44
N ARG A 198 9.21 -5.49 1.19
CA ARG A 198 10.21 -6.30 0.47
C ARG A 198 11.56 -6.32 1.17
N SER A 199 11.95 -5.19 1.77
CA SER A 199 13.22 -5.06 2.49
C SER A 199 13.12 -5.40 3.98
N ALA A 200 11.93 -5.71 4.51
CA ALA A 200 11.78 -6.10 5.90
C ALA A 200 12.36 -7.49 6.17
N ASP A 201 12.91 -7.67 7.37
CA ASP A 201 13.41 -8.98 7.82
C ASP A 201 12.27 -9.81 8.42
N TYR A 202 11.82 -10.80 7.66
CA TYR A 202 10.82 -11.78 8.12
C TYR A 202 11.44 -13.08 8.63
N SER A 203 12.76 -13.18 8.80
CA SER A 203 13.44 -14.45 9.10
C SER A 203 12.87 -15.15 10.33
N GLN A 204 12.59 -14.40 11.40
CA GLN A 204 11.97 -14.95 12.62
C GLN A 204 10.55 -15.47 12.36
N LEU A 205 9.74 -14.70 11.62
CA LEU A 205 8.36 -15.07 11.28
C LEU A 205 8.33 -16.33 10.41
N LEU A 206 9.18 -16.39 9.40
CA LEU A 206 9.32 -17.52 8.49
C LEU A 206 9.79 -18.76 9.24
N TRP A 207 10.69 -18.60 10.22
CA TRP A 207 11.14 -19.71 11.06
C TRP A 207 10.04 -20.22 11.98
N GLN A 208 9.26 -19.33 12.61
CA GLN A 208 8.10 -19.69 13.44
C GLN A 208 7.06 -20.48 12.64
N HIS A 209 6.91 -20.17 11.35
CA HIS A 209 5.93 -20.78 10.45
C HIS A 209 6.55 -21.77 9.46
N LYS A 210 7.75 -22.31 9.74
CA LYS A 210 8.46 -23.22 8.82
C LYS A 210 7.70 -24.50 8.46
N ASP A 211 6.78 -24.91 9.33
CA ASP A 211 6.00 -26.14 9.18
C ASP A 211 4.74 -25.95 8.32
N VAL A 212 4.35 -24.70 8.03
CA VAL A 212 3.22 -24.35 7.16
C VAL A 212 3.33 -25.04 5.80
N CYS A 213 4.55 -25.02 5.25
CA CYS A 213 4.86 -25.59 3.95
C CYS A 213 5.13 -27.09 4.01
N LYS A 214 4.89 -27.78 5.12
CA LYS A 214 4.93 -29.26 5.15
C LYS A 214 3.57 -29.77 4.69
N ARG A 215 3.54 -30.77 3.80
CA ARG A 215 2.30 -31.36 3.28
C ARG A 215 1.43 -31.82 4.45
N GLN A 216 0.32 -31.15 4.72
CA GLN A 216 -0.80 -31.79 5.40
C GLN A 216 -1.45 -32.71 4.36
N MET A 217 -1.05 -33.99 4.38
CA MET A 217 -1.80 -35.03 3.66
C MET A 217 -3.25 -34.97 4.12
N ASP A 218 -4.17 -35.21 3.19
CA ASP A 218 -5.61 -35.38 3.41
C ASP A 218 -5.87 -36.17 4.70
N SER A 219 -6.08 -35.44 5.79
CA SER A 219 -6.50 -36.04 7.03
C SER A 219 -8.00 -36.22 6.92
N ALA A 220 -8.50 -37.44 7.15
CA ALA A 220 -9.94 -37.70 7.26
C ALA A 220 -10.63 -36.81 8.31
N ASP A 221 -9.84 -36.25 9.23
CA ASP A 221 -10.25 -35.40 10.34
C ASP A 221 -10.53 -33.96 9.89
N ALA A 222 -11.80 -33.55 9.92
CA ALA A 222 -12.24 -32.22 9.54
C ALA A 222 -11.59 -31.11 10.40
N ALA A 223 -11.23 -31.40 11.66
CA ALA A 223 -10.52 -30.46 12.53
C ALA A 223 -9.10 -30.16 12.01
N ARG A 224 -8.43 -31.14 11.40
CA ARG A 224 -7.11 -30.95 10.78
C ARG A 224 -7.19 -30.19 9.45
N ARG A 225 -8.31 -30.32 8.70
CA ARG A 225 -8.57 -29.51 7.49
C ARG A 225 -8.87 -28.04 7.82
N MET A 226 -9.49 -27.75 8.97
CA MET A 226 -9.74 -26.37 9.42
C MET A 226 -8.50 -25.71 10.06
N ASN A 227 -7.53 -26.51 10.54
CA ASN A 227 -6.23 -26.02 11.01
C ASN A 227 -5.24 -25.69 9.87
N VAL A 228 -5.71 -25.64 8.62
CA VAL A 228 -4.94 -25.17 7.45
C VAL A 228 -4.88 -23.63 7.44
N SER A 229 -5.68 -22.96 8.27
CA SER A 229 -5.68 -21.50 8.48
C SER A 229 -4.29 -21.00 8.84
N THR A 230 -3.54 -20.62 7.81
CA THR A 230 -2.19 -20.13 7.92
C THR A 230 -2.24 -18.63 8.17
N VAL A 231 -2.59 -18.23 9.40
CA VAL A 231 -2.43 -16.84 9.84
C VAL A 231 -0.94 -16.59 10.05
N VAL A 232 -0.23 -16.29 8.96
CA VAL A 232 1.19 -15.87 9.02
C VAL A 232 1.28 -14.40 9.37
N THR A 233 0.31 -13.60 8.92
CA THR A 233 0.42 -12.14 8.97
C THR A 233 -0.56 -11.52 9.95
N THR A 234 -0.06 -10.62 10.78
CA THR A 234 -0.83 -9.82 11.75
C THR A 234 -0.53 -8.33 11.52
N PRO A 235 -1.25 -7.41 12.19
CA PRO A 235 -0.89 -5.99 12.25
C PRO A 235 0.59 -5.70 12.48
N ARG A 236 1.29 -6.55 13.24
CA ARG A 236 2.72 -6.37 13.58
C ARG A 236 3.66 -6.48 12.38
N GLN A 237 3.24 -7.15 11.31
CA GLN A 237 4.01 -7.23 10.06
C GLN A 237 3.60 -6.14 9.08
N GLY A 238 2.51 -5.43 9.34
CA GLY A 238 2.07 -4.32 8.51
C GLY A 238 2.83 -3.05 8.81
N GLN A 239 2.78 -2.10 7.86
CA GLN A 239 3.45 -0.81 7.98
C GLN A 239 2.60 0.28 7.33
N TRP A 240 2.50 1.40 8.02
CA TRP A 240 1.93 2.62 7.47
C TRP A 240 3.00 3.44 6.75
N THR A 241 2.65 4.01 5.60
CA THR A 241 3.45 5.11 5.03
C THR A 241 3.18 6.39 5.81
N GLN A 242 4.19 7.26 5.90
CA GLN A 242 3.92 8.66 6.21
C GLN A 242 2.94 9.25 5.19
N PRO A 243 2.08 10.21 5.58
CA PRO A 243 1.15 10.82 4.64
C PRO A 243 1.86 11.40 3.42
N TYR A 244 1.24 11.25 2.25
CA TYR A 244 1.70 11.78 0.99
C TYR A 244 0.53 12.14 0.08
N VAL A 245 0.75 13.01 -0.91
CA VAL A 245 -0.22 13.34 -1.94
C VAL A 245 -0.09 12.33 -3.08
N ASP A 246 -1.17 11.60 -3.35
CA ASP A 246 -1.27 10.73 -4.52
C ASP A 246 -1.93 11.47 -5.68
N CYS A 247 -1.14 11.87 -6.68
CA CYS A 247 -1.65 12.59 -7.84
C CYS A 247 -2.24 11.71 -8.94
N ASP A 248 -1.83 10.44 -9.01
CA ASP A 248 -2.20 9.52 -10.09
C ASP A 248 -3.42 8.66 -9.74
N GLY A 249 -3.80 8.61 -8.46
CA GLY A 249 -5.02 8.00 -7.96
C GLY A 249 -5.92 9.04 -7.27
N ALA A 250 -5.89 9.12 -5.95
CA ALA A 250 -6.87 9.83 -5.13
C ALA A 250 -6.94 11.33 -5.36
N ARG A 251 -5.85 11.94 -5.85
CA ARG A 251 -5.68 13.40 -5.91
C ARG A 251 -5.98 14.04 -4.56
N ALA A 252 -5.49 13.40 -3.50
CA ALA A 252 -5.72 13.76 -2.12
C ALA A 252 -4.46 13.46 -1.30
N TRP A 253 -4.43 13.97 -0.07
CA TRP A 253 -3.52 13.47 0.95
C TRP A 253 -3.99 12.08 1.39
N VAL A 254 -3.04 11.16 1.47
CA VAL A 254 -3.31 9.75 1.70
C VAL A 254 -2.28 9.15 2.65
N VAL A 255 -2.69 8.11 3.33
CA VAL A 255 -1.79 7.16 3.98
C VAL A 255 -1.98 5.80 3.31
N THR A 256 -1.01 4.92 3.40
CA THR A 256 -1.12 3.55 2.87
C THR A 256 -0.70 2.59 3.94
N TYR A 257 -1.54 1.60 4.20
CA TYR A 257 -1.18 0.44 4.97
C TYR A 257 -0.75 -0.68 4.03
N SER A 258 0.44 -1.22 4.22
CA SER A 258 0.88 -2.43 3.53
C SER A 258 1.10 -3.54 4.52
N VAL A 259 0.88 -4.77 4.07
CA VAL A 259 1.02 -5.98 4.88
C VAL A 259 1.47 -7.11 3.96
N PRO A 260 2.48 -7.91 4.35
CA PRO A 260 3.04 -8.93 3.48
C PRO A 260 2.13 -10.16 3.43
N PHE A 261 2.19 -10.88 2.32
CA PHE A 261 1.71 -12.25 2.24
C PHE A 261 2.84 -13.15 1.75
N PHE A 262 2.68 -14.43 2.06
CA PHE A 262 3.69 -15.44 1.89
C PHE A 262 3.12 -16.62 1.14
N GLY A 263 4.00 -17.40 0.55
CA GLY A 263 3.64 -18.61 -0.15
C GLY A 263 4.73 -19.64 -0.07
N CYS A 264 4.37 -20.90 -0.34
CA CYS A 264 5.34 -21.97 -0.33
C CYS A 264 6.15 -21.99 -1.63
N SER A 265 7.47 -22.06 -1.49
CA SER A 265 8.40 -22.29 -2.58
C SER A 265 8.39 -23.77 -3.02
N ARG A 266 9.02 -24.06 -4.16
CA ARG A 266 9.26 -25.43 -4.64
C ARG A 266 10.11 -26.26 -3.65
N LEU A 267 10.89 -25.60 -2.79
CA LEU A 267 11.77 -26.24 -1.79
C LEU A 267 11.06 -26.47 -0.44
N ASN A 268 9.74 -26.31 -0.40
CA ASN A 268 8.93 -26.41 0.81
C ASN A 268 9.28 -25.41 1.92
N THR A 269 9.80 -24.25 1.53
CA THR A 269 10.04 -23.13 2.44
C THR A 269 9.00 -22.04 2.22
N LEU A 270 8.58 -21.40 3.31
CA LEU A 270 7.73 -20.22 3.24
C LEU A 270 8.58 -19.03 2.78
N SER A 271 8.08 -18.25 1.82
CA SER A 271 8.78 -17.07 1.31
C SER A 271 7.81 -15.93 1.02
N PHE A 272 8.33 -14.69 1.06
CA PHE A 272 7.61 -13.50 0.58
C PHE A 272 7.21 -13.71 -0.89
N LYS A 273 6.03 -13.20 -1.24
CA LYS A 273 5.44 -13.30 -2.57
C LYS A 273 5.32 -11.96 -3.26
#